data_AF-A0A150MVL4-F1
#
_entry.id   AF-A0A150MVL4-F1
#
_cell.length_a   1.000
_cell.length_b   1.000
_cell.length_c   1.000
_cell.angle_alpha   90.00
_cell.angle_beta   90.00
_cell.angle_gamma   90.00
#
_symmetry.space_group_name_H-M   'P 1'
#
loop_
_entity.id
_entity.type
_entity.pdbx_description
1 polymer ?
#
loop_
_entity_poly.entity_id
_entity_poly.type
_entity_poly.pdbx_seq_one_letter_code
_entity_poly.pdbx_strand_id
1 'polypeptide(L)'
;MASPLLVKRRVVGWEKWLFAFLLPLLVANTIVMSYIATNHRLNPLVPVNDPLANSLSVTVPKWVDILHFHFSHHTEHHLFPAMSSKYYPLVKKHIKQMWPDRYHEMPMGKALAALWKTPRVYYEHNELIEPKQGHVYGTLGNGLNPDRIVHRELETEKQPRAAKKRAKTKKAAGKENL
;
A
#
# COMPACT_ATOMS: atom_id res chain seq x y z
N MET A 1 -32.96 -59.23 -7.46
CA MET A 1 -31.63 -58.80 -6.97
C MET A 1 -31.25 -57.51 -7.70
N ALA A 2 -31.35 -56.36 -7.03
CA ALA A 2 -31.02 -55.07 -7.64
C ALA A 2 -29.52 -54.80 -7.49
N SER A 3 -28.84 -54.53 -8.62
CA SER A 3 -27.44 -54.09 -8.62
C SER A 3 -27.29 -52.82 -7.79
N PRO A 4 -26.28 -52.70 -6.92
CA PRO A 4 -25.98 -51.43 -6.29
C PRO A 4 -25.46 -50.52 -7.40
N LEU A 5 -26.29 -49.56 -7.80
CA LEU A 5 -25.87 -48.41 -8.56
C LEU A 5 -24.71 -47.78 -7.80
N LEU A 6 -23.49 -48.06 -8.26
CA LEU A 6 -22.30 -47.35 -7.88
C LEU A 6 -22.60 -45.87 -8.10
N VAL A 7 -22.86 -45.18 -6.99
CA VAL A 7 -22.76 -43.73 -6.94
C VAL A 7 -21.29 -43.43 -7.20
N LYS A 8 -20.89 -43.36 -8.48
CA LYS A 8 -19.65 -42.74 -8.91
C LYS A 8 -19.79 -41.27 -8.51
N ARG A 9 -19.46 -40.96 -7.25
CA ARG A 9 -19.10 -39.60 -6.85
C ARG A 9 -18.04 -39.17 -7.85
N ARG A 10 -18.42 -38.27 -8.77
CA ARG A 10 -17.48 -37.59 -9.67
C ARG A 10 -16.67 -36.64 -8.80
N VAL A 11 -15.76 -37.18 -8.00
CA VAL A 11 -14.71 -36.39 -7.37
C VAL A 11 -13.81 -35.95 -8.51
N VAL A 12 -13.70 -34.64 -8.69
CA VAL A 12 -12.70 -34.07 -9.58
C VAL A 12 -11.35 -34.57 -9.06
N GLY A 13 -10.65 -35.40 -9.83
CA GLY A 13 -9.34 -35.92 -9.44
C GLY A 13 -8.37 -34.77 -9.11
N TRP A 14 -7.39 -35.02 -8.25
CA TRP A 14 -6.47 -34.00 -7.73
C TRP A 14 -5.92 -33.06 -8.81
N GLU A 15 -5.43 -33.62 -9.92
CA GLU A 15 -4.90 -32.85 -11.05
C GLU A 15 -5.96 -31.92 -11.65
N LYS A 16 -7.16 -32.44 -11.91
CA LYS A 16 -8.26 -31.64 -12.48
C LYS A 16 -8.72 -30.57 -11.50
N TRP A 17 -8.75 -30.86 -10.20
CA TRP A 17 -9.13 -29.89 -9.17
C TRP A 17 -8.07 -28.79 -9.05
N LEU A 18 -6.79 -29.17 -9.11
CA LEU A 18 -5.68 -28.23 -9.07
C LEU A 18 -5.75 -27.22 -10.23
N PHE A 19 -5.94 -27.70 -11.46
CA PHE A 19 -5.95 -26.81 -12.64
C PHE A 19 -7.30 -26.14 -12.92
N ALA A 20 -8.43 -26.77 -12.60
CA ALA A 20 -9.76 -26.19 -12.86
C ALA A 20 -10.27 -25.31 -11.73
N PHE A 21 -9.74 -25.47 -10.50
CA PHE A 21 -10.22 -24.73 -9.33
C PHE A 21 -9.09 -24.00 -8.60
N LEU A 22 -8.14 -24.71 -8.00
CA LEU A 22 -7.17 -24.08 -7.09
C LEU A 22 -6.30 -23.04 -7.79
N LEU A 23 -5.72 -23.38 -8.93
CA LEU A 23 -4.81 -22.51 -9.66
C LEU A 23 -5.55 -21.27 -10.22
N PRO A 24 -6.69 -21.39 -10.91
CA PRO A 24 -7.49 -20.23 -11.31
C PRO A 24 -7.91 -19.35 -10.12
N LEU A 25 -8.31 -19.96 -9.01
CA LEU A 25 -8.70 -19.24 -7.79
C LEU A 25 -7.53 -18.43 -7.24
N LEU A 26 -6.35 -19.05 -7.10
CA LEU A 26 -5.15 -18.37 -6.60
C LEU A 26 -4.72 -17.24 -7.54
N VAL A 27 -4.71 -17.49 -8.85
CA VAL A 27 -4.34 -16.47 -9.85
C VAL A 27 -5.31 -15.29 -9.80
N ALA A 28 -6.62 -15.54 -9.85
CA ALA A 28 -7.63 -14.49 -9.81
C ALA A 28 -7.56 -13.68 -8.51
N ASN A 29 -7.45 -14.34 -7.35
CA ASN A 29 -7.32 -13.65 -6.07
C ASN A 29 -6.02 -12.86 -5.98
N THR A 30 -4.92 -13.41 -6.45
CA THR A 30 -3.63 -12.69 -6.46
C THR A 30 -3.74 -11.41 -7.29
N ILE A 31 -4.36 -11.49 -8.47
CA ILE A 31 -4.56 -10.32 -9.34
C ILE A 31 -5.47 -9.28 -8.66
N VAL A 32 -6.66 -9.68 -8.20
CA VAL A 32 -7.62 -8.74 -7.58
C VAL A 32 -7.05 -8.11 -6.31
N MET A 33 -6.43 -8.89 -5.45
CA MET A 33 -5.83 -8.39 -4.22
C MET A 33 -4.62 -7.49 -4.49
N SER A 34 -3.86 -7.75 -5.56
CA SER A 34 -2.78 -6.86 -5.99
C SER A 34 -3.33 -5.47 -6.32
N TYR A 35 -4.38 -5.39 -7.15
CA TYR A 35 -5.04 -4.12 -7.47
C TYR A 35 -5.60 -3.43 -6.23
N ILE A 36 -6.41 -4.11 -5.41
CA ILE A 36 -6.99 -3.50 -4.20
C ILE A 36 -5.89 -2.93 -3.30
N ALA A 37 -4.82 -3.68 -3.10
CA ALA A 37 -3.76 -3.26 -2.21
C ALA A 37 -2.91 -2.12 -2.79
N THR A 38 -2.59 -2.12 -4.08
CA THR A 38 -1.84 -1.01 -4.69
C THR A 38 -2.68 0.25 -4.79
N ASN A 39 -3.96 0.13 -5.12
CA ASN A 39 -4.83 1.25 -5.41
C ASN A 39 -5.16 2.10 -4.17
N HIS A 40 -5.14 1.50 -2.97
CA HIS A 40 -5.65 2.16 -1.75
C HIS A 40 -4.64 2.29 -0.60
N ARG A 41 -3.42 1.73 -0.71
CA ARG A 41 -2.51 1.62 0.46
C ARG A 41 -1.20 2.38 0.32
N LEU A 42 -1.03 3.17 -0.74
CA LEU A 42 0.19 3.95 -0.98
C LEU A 42 -0.05 5.47 -0.87
N ASN A 43 -1.28 5.93 -1.00
CA ASN A 43 -1.67 7.33 -0.96
C ASN A 43 -2.01 7.78 0.48
N PRO A 44 -2.03 9.08 0.78
CA PRO A 44 -2.47 9.58 2.09
C PRO A 44 -3.95 9.31 2.35
N LEU A 45 -4.29 9.16 3.64
CA LEU A 45 -5.65 9.39 4.11
C LEU A 45 -5.90 10.89 4.17
N VAL A 46 -7.02 11.32 3.60
CA VAL A 46 -7.41 12.72 3.50
C VAL A 46 -8.74 12.93 4.22
N PRO A 47 -8.97 14.10 4.85
CA PRO A 47 -10.21 14.38 5.58
C PRO A 47 -11.48 14.32 4.72
N VAL A 48 -11.34 14.63 3.43
CA VAL A 48 -12.41 14.56 2.43
C VAL A 48 -12.05 13.47 1.43
N ASN A 49 -13.00 12.60 1.10
CA ASN A 49 -12.79 11.54 0.12
C ASN A 49 -12.54 12.12 -1.28
N ASP A 50 -11.26 12.35 -1.60
CA ASP A 50 -10.77 12.83 -2.88
C ASP A 50 -10.02 11.73 -3.63
N PRO A 51 -10.65 11.06 -4.61
CA PRO A 51 -10.04 10.00 -5.41
C PRO A 51 -8.77 10.40 -6.15
N LEU A 52 -8.54 11.68 -6.42
CA LEU A 52 -7.30 12.12 -7.05
C LEU A 52 -6.12 11.93 -6.11
N ALA A 53 -6.22 12.46 -4.89
CA ALA A 53 -5.13 12.40 -3.91
C ALA A 53 -5.05 11.06 -3.17
N ASN A 54 -6.18 10.38 -2.93
CA ASN A 54 -6.24 9.24 -2.01
C ASN A 54 -6.26 7.85 -2.68
N SER A 55 -6.22 7.81 -4.01
CA SER A 55 -6.18 6.58 -4.80
C SER A 55 -5.01 6.58 -5.79
N LEU A 56 -4.65 5.37 -6.24
CA LEU A 56 -3.62 5.15 -7.24
C LEU A 56 -4.21 4.42 -8.46
N SER A 57 -4.00 4.98 -9.65
CA SER A 57 -4.12 4.23 -10.90
C SER A 57 -2.78 3.57 -11.23
N VAL A 58 -2.79 2.34 -11.74
CA VAL A 58 -1.56 1.61 -12.08
C VAL A 58 -1.42 1.49 -13.60
N THR A 59 -0.19 1.39 -14.11
CA THR A 59 0.03 1.14 -15.53
C THR A 59 0.47 -0.31 -15.77
N VAL A 60 -0.13 -0.95 -16.76
CA VAL A 60 0.17 -2.30 -17.25
C VAL A 60 0.37 -2.27 -18.77
N PRO A 61 0.91 -3.34 -19.41
CA PRO A 61 0.98 -3.39 -20.87
C PRO A 61 -0.41 -3.23 -21.49
N LYS A 62 -0.52 -2.47 -22.60
CA LYS A 62 -1.80 -2.06 -23.20
C LYS A 62 -2.77 -3.22 -23.49
N TRP A 63 -2.24 -4.35 -23.96
CA TRP A 63 -3.07 -5.52 -24.25
C TRP A 63 -3.68 -6.13 -22.98
N VAL A 64 -2.95 -6.08 -21.86
CA VAL A 64 -3.46 -6.47 -20.56
C VAL A 64 -4.55 -5.50 -20.19
N ASP A 65 -4.28 -4.18 -20.24
CA ASP A 65 -5.24 -3.14 -19.91
C ASP A 65 -6.59 -3.32 -20.63
N ILE A 66 -6.58 -3.66 -21.91
CA ILE A 66 -7.79 -3.95 -22.68
C ILE A 66 -8.46 -5.26 -22.23
N LEU A 67 -7.69 -6.32 -21.98
CA LEU A 67 -8.20 -7.64 -21.61
C LEU A 67 -9.06 -7.62 -20.34
N HIS A 68 -8.71 -6.76 -19.36
CA HIS A 68 -9.49 -6.57 -18.13
C HIS A 68 -10.28 -5.25 -18.14
N PHE A 69 -10.69 -4.79 -19.31
CA PHE A 69 -11.60 -3.64 -19.48
C PHE A 69 -11.13 -2.35 -18.79
N HIS A 70 -9.85 -2.03 -18.91
CA HIS A 70 -9.22 -0.84 -18.33
C HIS A 70 -9.32 -0.75 -16.80
N PHE A 71 -9.37 -1.89 -16.09
CA PHE A 71 -9.43 -1.91 -14.62
C PHE A 71 -8.20 -1.26 -13.95
N SER A 72 -7.11 -1.05 -14.69
CA SER A 72 -5.93 -0.34 -14.18
C SER A 72 -6.15 1.16 -13.91
N HIS A 73 -7.22 1.74 -14.48
CA HIS A 73 -7.62 3.15 -14.36
C HIS A 73 -8.57 3.35 -13.17
N HIS A 74 -8.06 3.07 -11.98
CA HIS A 74 -8.85 3.03 -10.76
C HIS A 74 -9.33 4.42 -10.29
N THR A 75 -8.48 5.44 -10.32
CA THR A 75 -8.86 6.81 -9.99
C THR A 75 -9.95 7.33 -10.94
N GLU A 76 -9.84 7.00 -12.23
CA GLU A 76 -10.84 7.35 -13.25
C GLU A 76 -12.18 6.69 -12.96
N HIS A 77 -12.17 5.41 -12.56
CA HIS A 77 -13.38 4.70 -12.12
C HIS A 77 -14.02 5.39 -10.91
N HIS A 78 -13.25 5.81 -9.90
CA HIS A 78 -13.81 6.48 -8.73
C HIS A 78 -14.36 7.87 -9.00
N LEU A 79 -13.80 8.59 -9.98
CA LEU A 79 -14.34 9.89 -10.40
C LEU A 79 -15.63 9.73 -11.20
N PHE A 80 -15.73 8.70 -12.06
CA PHE A 80 -16.89 8.46 -12.92
C PHE A 80 -17.31 6.98 -12.92
N PRO A 81 -17.90 6.47 -11.82
CA PRO A 81 -18.17 5.03 -11.66
C PRO A 81 -19.20 4.48 -12.64
N ALA A 82 -20.12 5.33 -13.10
CA ALA A 82 -21.13 4.97 -14.09
C ALA A 82 -20.63 5.06 -15.55
N MET A 83 -19.41 5.55 -15.79
CA MET A 83 -18.86 5.69 -17.14
C MET A 83 -18.34 4.36 -17.67
N SER A 84 -18.53 4.12 -18.97
CA SER A 84 -17.89 2.99 -19.65
C SER A 84 -16.36 3.10 -19.54
N SER A 85 -15.73 2.00 -19.14
CA SER A 85 -14.28 1.95 -18.94
C SER A 85 -13.45 2.17 -20.21
N LYS A 86 -14.07 2.04 -21.38
CA LYS A 86 -13.50 2.44 -22.68
C LYS A 86 -12.99 3.89 -22.69
N TYR A 87 -13.61 4.77 -21.90
CA TYR A 87 -13.26 6.19 -21.85
C TYR A 87 -12.26 6.55 -20.74
N TYR A 88 -11.88 5.61 -19.86
CA TYR A 88 -10.90 5.89 -18.80
C TYR A 88 -9.56 6.43 -19.34
N PRO A 89 -8.96 5.89 -20.43
CA PRO A 89 -7.73 6.46 -20.98
C PRO A 89 -7.87 7.93 -21.43
N LEU A 90 -9.05 8.34 -21.91
CA LEU A 90 -9.33 9.72 -22.29
C LEU A 90 -9.46 10.62 -21.05
N VAL A 91 -10.19 10.17 -20.04
CA VAL A 91 -10.34 10.88 -18.77
C VAL A 91 -9.00 11.06 -18.09
N LYS A 92 -8.17 10.01 -18.03
CA LYS A 92 -6.79 10.06 -17.54
C LYS A 92 -5.96 11.16 -18.17
N LYS A 93 -6.02 11.30 -19.50
CA LYS A 93 -5.30 12.35 -20.24
C LYS A 93 -5.70 13.74 -19.73
N HIS A 94 -6.99 13.98 -19.53
CA HIS A 94 -7.50 15.25 -19.04
C HIS A 94 -7.15 15.52 -17.57
N ILE A 95 -7.26 14.50 -16.71
CA ILE A 95 -6.89 14.61 -15.29
C ILE A 95 -5.42 15.01 -15.14
N LYS A 96 -4.51 14.35 -15.87
CA LYS A 96 -3.07 14.66 -15.82
C LYS A 96 -2.75 16.10 -16.25
N GLN A 97 -3.57 16.68 -17.11
CA GLN A 97 -3.40 18.07 -17.56
C GLN A 97 -3.92 19.07 -16.52
N MET A 98 -5.05 18.75 -15.87
CA MET A 98 -5.72 19.66 -14.94
C MET A 98 -5.18 19.59 -13.51
N TRP A 99 -4.79 18.39 -13.05
CA TRP A 99 -4.38 18.14 -11.66
C TRP A 99 -3.11 17.26 -11.57
N PRO A 100 -1.99 17.66 -12.20
CA PRO A 100 -0.75 16.88 -12.21
C PRO A 100 -0.19 16.61 -10.81
N ASP A 101 -0.40 17.53 -9.86
CA ASP A 101 0.15 17.42 -8.50
C ASP A 101 -0.68 16.53 -7.57
N ARG A 102 -1.95 16.25 -7.94
CA ARG A 102 -2.86 15.41 -7.15
C ARG A 102 -3.01 14.02 -7.72
N TYR A 103 -3.00 13.88 -9.05
CA TYR A 103 -3.18 12.59 -9.69
C TYR A 103 -1.94 11.73 -9.56
N HIS A 104 -2.10 10.54 -9.00
CA HIS A 104 -1.00 9.58 -8.83
C HIS A 104 -1.18 8.37 -9.75
N GLU A 105 -0.11 8.04 -10.48
CA GLU A 105 0.00 6.78 -11.22
C GLU A 105 1.41 6.20 -11.22
N MET A 106 1.54 4.88 -11.32
CA MET A 106 2.82 4.21 -11.52
C MET A 106 2.70 2.79 -12.10
N PRO A 107 3.77 2.17 -12.61
CA PRO A 107 3.75 0.77 -13.04
C PRO A 107 3.32 -0.20 -11.93
N MET A 108 2.47 -1.18 -12.25
CA MET A 108 1.97 -2.19 -11.30
C MET A 108 3.09 -2.86 -10.49
N GLY A 109 4.18 -3.27 -11.16
CA GLY A 109 5.33 -3.87 -10.48
C GLY A 109 6.01 -2.92 -9.49
N LYS A 110 6.09 -1.63 -9.82
CA LYS A 110 6.64 -0.59 -8.93
C LYS A 110 5.72 -0.35 -7.74
N ALA A 111 4.41 -0.32 -7.96
CA ALA A 111 3.41 -0.22 -6.89
C ALA A 111 3.49 -1.40 -5.92
N LEU A 112 3.56 -2.63 -6.44
CA LEU A 112 3.72 -3.84 -5.61
C LEU A 112 5.04 -3.84 -4.83
N ALA A 113 6.14 -3.42 -5.47
CA ALA A 113 7.44 -3.32 -4.81
C ALA A 113 7.44 -2.27 -3.70
N ALA A 114 6.81 -1.11 -3.93
CA ALA A 114 6.64 -0.07 -2.91
C ALA A 114 5.84 -0.62 -1.72
N LEU A 115 4.70 -1.24 -2.00
CA LEU A 115 3.80 -1.82 -1.01
C LEU A 115 4.42 -2.99 -0.20
N TRP A 116 5.38 -3.70 -0.79
CA TRP A 116 6.14 -4.75 -0.10
C TRP A 116 7.21 -4.18 0.83
N LYS A 117 7.86 -3.09 0.39
CA LYS A 117 8.97 -2.45 1.12
C LYS A 117 8.51 -1.45 2.17
N THR A 118 7.26 -0.99 2.11
CA THR A 118 6.67 -0.11 3.12
C THR A 118 5.70 -0.89 4.00
N PRO A 119 5.68 -0.63 5.31
CA PRO A 119 4.66 -1.14 6.21
C PRO A 119 3.30 -0.50 5.88
N ARG A 120 2.20 -1.08 6.38
CA ARG A 120 0.85 -0.74 5.90
C ARG A 120 -0.17 -0.42 7.00
N VAL A 121 0.32 -0.03 8.17
CA VAL A 121 -0.52 0.61 9.19
C VAL A 121 -0.36 2.11 8.96
N TYR A 122 -1.45 2.81 8.68
CA TYR A 122 -1.40 4.27 8.65
C TYR A 122 -0.97 4.78 10.02
N TYR A 123 0.00 5.68 10.01
CA TYR A 123 0.37 6.48 11.15
C TYR A 123 -0.09 7.89 10.85
N GLU A 124 -1.03 8.38 11.65
CA GLU A 124 -1.76 9.60 11.34
C GLU A 124 -2.39 9.55 9.93
N HIS A 125 -2.11 10.55 9.08
CA HIS A 125 -2.81 10.74 7.81
C HIS A 125 -1.93 10.51 6.58
N ASN A 126 -0.67 10.92 6.62
CA ASN A 126 0.25 10.94 5.48
C ASN A 126 1.47 10.04 5.65
N GLU A 127 1.46 9.18 6.67
CA GLU A 127 2.56 8.28 6.98
C GLU A 127 2.09 6.84 7.14
N LEU A 128 3.03 5.92 6.94
CA LEU A 128 2.89 4.49 7.14
C LEU A 128 3.94 4.05 8.18
N ILE A 129 3.54 3.26 9.18
CA ILE A 129 4.43 2.80 10.25
C ILE A 129 4.60 1.28 10.25
N GLU A 130 5.83 0.85 10.46
CA GLU A 130 6.17 -0.53 10.81
C GLU A 130 6.14 -0.66 12.33
N PRO A 131 5.10 -1.28 12.91
CA PRO A 131 4.93 -1.27 14.36
C PRO A 131 6.01 -2.05 15.11
N LYS A 132 6.76 -2.93 14.43
CA LYS A 132 7.81 -3.76 15.06
C LYS A 132 9.11 -2.99 15.29
N GLN A 133 9.51 -2.14 14.35
CA GLN A 133 10.80 -1.43 14.38
C GLN A 133 10.63 0.08 14.59
N GLY A 134 9.40 0.60 14.52
CA GLY A 134 9.13 2.04 14.63
C GLY A 134 9.56 2.82 13.39
N HIS A 135 9.76 2.15 12.25
CA HIS A 135 10.10 2.81 10.99
C HIS A 135 8.86 3.47 10.39
N VAL A 136 8.97 4.77 10.11
CA VAL A 136 7.92 5.60 9.54
C VAL A 136 8.29 6.01 8.12
N TYR A 137 7.33 5.91 7.20
CA TYR A 137 7.47 6.15 5.77
C TYR A 137 6.40 7.15 5.35
N GLY A 138 6.72 8.07 4.42
CA GLY A 138 5.69 8.92 3.82
C GLY A 138 4.73 8.12 2.93
N THR A 139 3.66 8.77 2.46
CA THR A 139 2.79 8.29 1.38
C THR A 139 3.10 8.98 0.05
N LEU A 140 2.45 8.57 -1.05
CA LEU A 140 2.62 9.22 -2.36
C LEU A 140 2.22 10.70 -2.30
N GLY A 141 3.00 11.55 -2.96
CA GLY A 141 2.89 13.02 -2.84
C GLY A 141 3.37 13.58 -1.50
N ASN A 142 3.70 12.74 -0.51
CA ASN A 142 4.03 13.12 0.85
C ASN A 142 5.35 12.46 1.32
N GLY A 143 6.37 12.49 0.47
CA GLY A 143 7.73 12.02 0.81
C GLY A 143 8.04 10.56 0.44
N LEU A 144 7.06 9.75 0.01
CA LEU A 144 7.34 8.42 -0.55
C LEU A 144 7.87 8.52 -1.98
N ASN A 145 9.14 8.17 -2.17
CA ASN A 145 9.69 7.92 -3.50
C ASN A 145 9.78 6.41 -3.75
N PRO A 146 9.00 5.82 -4.69
CA PRO A 146 9.04 4.38 -4.91
C PRO A 146 10.35 3.87 -5.55
N ASP A 147 11.17 4.75 -6.13
CA ASP A 147 12.52 4.40 -6.63
C ASP A 147 13.57 4.44 -5.51
N ARG A 148 13.32 5.19 -4.44
CA ARG A 148 14.23 5.36 -3.31
C ARG A 148 13.46 5.48 -1.99
N ILE A 149 13.09 4.33 -1.44
CA ILE A 149 12.33 4.26 -0.19
C ILE A 149 13.29 4.50 0.97
N VAL A 150 12.98 5.52 1.76
CA VAL A 150 13.70 5.90 2.98
C VAL A 150 12.72 5.93 4.14
N HIS A 151 13.19 5.56 5.32
CA HIS A 151 12.41 5.61 6.55
C HIS A 151 12.99 6.63 7.53
N ARG A 152 12.16 7.06 8.47
CA ARG A 152 12.54 7.81 9.67
C ARG A 152 12.26 6.94 10.90
N GLU A 153 13.07 7.04 11.93
CA GLU A 153 12.75 6.44 13.23
C GLU A 153 11.66 7.26 13.93
N LEU A 154 10.62 6.60 14.45
CA LEU A 154 9.66 7.25 15.34
C LEU A 154 10.43 7.83 16.52
N GLU A 155 10.34 9.14 16.74
CA GLU A 155 10.87 9.74 17.96
C GLU A 155 10.06 9.19 19.13
N THR A 156 10.52 8.09 19.73
CA THR A 156 9.98 7.63 21.00
C THR A 156 10.23 8.76 21.96
N GLU A 157 9.14 9.37 22.44
CA GLU A 157 9.15 10.40 23.46
C GLU A 157 10.12 9.94 24.55
N LYS A 158 11.34 10.49 24.54
CA LYS A 158 12.31 10.21 25.58
C LYS A 158 11.67 10.83 26.81
N GLN A 159 11.10 10.00 27.67
CA GLN A 159 10.79 10.39 29.04
C GLN A 159 11.95 11.25 29.54
N PRO A 160 11.69 12.45 30.10
CA PRO A 160 12.76 13.38 30.45
C PRO A 160 13.68 12.66 31.43
N ARG A 161 14.87 12.28 30.95
CA ARG A 161 15.86 11.54 31.72
C ARG A 161 16.37 12.49 32.80
N ALA A 162 15.73 12.40 33.96
CA ALA A 162 16.15 12.90 35.26
C ALA A 162 17.08 14.14 35.21
N ALA A 163 16.46 15.31 35.24
CA ALA A 163 17.12 16.47 35.80
C ALA A 163 17.69 16.11 37.19
N LYS A 164 18.94 16.51 37.43
CA LYS A 164 19.67 16.52 38.72
C LYS A 164 20.28 15.19 39.21
N LYS A 165 21.45 14.86 38.66
CA LYS A 165 22.61 14.40 39.48
C LYS A 165 23.90 15.10 39.04
N ARG A 166 24.01 16.39 39.36
CA ARG A 166 25.30 17.10 39.44
C ARG A 166 25.20 18.20 40.51
N ALA A 167 25.04 17.76 41.75
CA ALA A 167 25.28 18.57 42.93
C ALA A 167 25.74 17.64 44.05
N LYS A 168 26.99 17.14 43.95
CA LYS A 168 27.75 16.55 45.08
C LYS A 168 29.14 16.09 44.61
N THR A 169 30.00 17.04 44.24
CA THR A 169 31.47 16.88 44.40
C THR A 169 32.15 18.22 44.14
N LYS A 170 32.36 19.00 45.22
CA LYS A 170 33.51 19.90 45.47
C LYS A 170 33.22 20.75 46.70
N LYS A 171 33.41 20.17 47.89
CA LYS A 171 33.81 20.90 49.10
C LYS A 171 34.27 19.89 50.17
N ALA A 172 35.51 19.42 50.03
CA ALA A 172 36.29 18.80 51.10
C ALA A 172 37.76 18.69 50.65
N ALA A 173 38.49 19.79 50.81
CA ALA A 173 39.94 19.90 50.98
C ALA A 173 40.14 21.37 51.43
N GLY A 174 40.25 21.65 52.73
CA GLY A 174 41.52 21.61 53.46
C GLY A 174 42.26 22.92 53.20
N LYS A 175 41.98 23.99 53.97
CA LYS A 175 42.75 24.47 55.14
C LYS A 175 44.14 25.05 54.81
N GLU A 176 44.33 26.28 55.30
CA GLU A 176 45.58 26.92 55.77
C GLU A 176 46.60 27.41 54.73
N ASN A 177 46.77 28.75 54.62
CA ASN A 177 47.95 29.47 55.16
C ASN A 177 47.93 30.98 54.86
N LEU A 178 48.23 31.74 55.93
CA LEU A 178 48.59 33.18 56.07
C LEU A 178 47.53 34.24 55.74
#